data_AF-A0A1I3U653-F1
#
_entry.id   AF-A0A1I3U653-F1
#
_cell.length_a   1.000
_cell.length_b   1.000
_cell.length_c   1.000
_cell.angle_alpha   90.00
_cell.angle_beta   90.00
_cell.angle_gamma   90.00
#
_symmetry.space_group_name_H-M   'P 1'
#
loop_
_entity.id
_entity.type
_entity.pdbx_description
1 polymer ?
#
loop_
_entity_poly.entity_id
_entity_poly.type
_entity_poly.pdbx_seq_one_letter_code
_entity_poly.pdbx_strand_id
1 'polypeptide(L)'
;MNPFHEYLDRMLKGVRASEEAKRELYDELLDHLQQLRAEYAAQGLADEHAVRLAVADFGDSGRLGGLLNTAMSPYRKWFRASAWVALRFMR
;
A
#
# COMPACT_ATOMS: atom_id res chain seq x y z
N MET A 1 -1.27 -12.53 15.51
CA MET A 1 -0.38 -11.73 14.63
C MET A 1 -1.25 -10.74 13.88
N ASN A 2 -0.79 -9.49 13.72
CA ASN A 2 -1.52 -8.48 12.96
C ASN A 2 -1.47 -8.83 11.46
N PRO A 3 -2.61 -9.10 10.78
CA PRO A 3 -2.63 -9.54 9.38
C PRO A 3 -1.96 -8.57 8.40
N PHE A 4 -1.89 -7.28 8.76
CA PHE A 4 -1.19 -6.29 7.94
C PHE A 4 0.32 -6.51 7.88
N HIS A 5 0.94 -6.95 8.98
CA HIS A 5 2.39 -7.14 9.01
C HIS A 5 2.79 -8.27 8.06
N GLU A 6 2.09 -9.40 8.13
CA GLU A 6 2.35 -10.53 7.23
C GLU A 6 2.09 -10.18 5.77
N TYR A 7 1.06 -9.38 5.50
CA TYR A 7 0.75 -8.89 4.16
C TYR A 7 1.85 -7.98 3.59
N LEU A 8 2.31 -7.01 4.38
CA LEU A 8 3.37 -6.06 4.01
C LEU A 8 4.72 -6.76 3.87
N ASP A 9 5.07 -7.68 4.77
CA ASP A 9 6.31 -8.45 4.67
C ASP A 9 6.36 -9.24 3.35
N ARG A 10 5.25 -9.87 2.96
CA ARG A 10 5.15 -10.58 1.67
C ARG A 10 5.31 -9.63 0.49
N MET A 11 4.70 -8.45 0.55
CA MET A 11 4.79 -7.44 -0.50
C MET A 11 6.22 -6.92 -0.66
N LEU A 12 6.86 -6.52 0.44
CA LEU A 12 8.16 -5.86 0.46
C LEU A 12 9.32 -6.82 0.22
N LYS A 13 9.15 -8.11 0.50
CA LYS A 13 10.13 -9.16 0.14
C LYS A 13 10.47 -9.16 -1.35
N GLY A 14 9.50 -8.80 -2.21
CA GLY A 14 9.69 -8.70 -3.65
C GLY A 14 10.28 -7.37 -4.14
N VAL A 15 10.39 -6.35 -3.27
CA VAL A 15 10.79 -4.99 -3.66
C VAL A 15 12.31 -4.85 -3.64
N ARG A 16 12.87 -4.39 -4.76
CA ARG A 16 14.30 -4.14 -4.98
C ARG A 16 14.65 -2.71 -4.56
N ALA A 17 14.67 -2.48 -3.25
CA ALA A 17 15.05 -1.22 -2.63
C ALA A 17 16.00 -1.46 -1.44
N SER A 18 16.62 -0.39 -0.93
CA SER A 18 17.37 -0.46 0.31
C SER A 18 16.45 -0.82 1.48
N GLU A 19 17.01 -1.38 2.55
CA GLU A 19 16.23 -1.71 3.75
C GLU A 19 15.63 -0.47 4.41
N GLU A 20 16.33 0.68 4.34
CA GLU A 20 15.79 1.98 4.78
C GLU A 20 14.54 2.37 3.98
N ALA A 21 14.60 2.33 2.65
CA ALA A 21 13.46 2.65 1.80
C ALA A 21 12.31 1.65 1.96
N LYS A 22 12.60 0.37 2.20
CA LYS A 22 11.57 -0.63 2.53
C LYS A 22 10.91 -0.33 3.86
N ARG A 23 11.66 0.17 4.85
CA ARG A 23 11.13 0.53 6.16
C ARG A 23 10.23 1.76 6.09
N GLU A 24 10.65 2.80 5.37
CA GLU A 24 9.81 3.97 5.10
C GLU A 24 8.51 3.56 4.40
N LEU A 25 8.63 2.72 3.35
CA LEU A 25 7.48 2.20 2.63
C LEU A 25 6.59 1.31 3.52
N TYR A 26 7.19 0.52 4.41
CA TYR A 26 6.43 -0.29 5.38
C TYR A 26 5.57 0.61 6.28
N ASP A 27 6.17 1.65 6.86
CA ASP A 27 5.49 2.56 7.77
C ASP A 27 4.33 3.29 7.04
N GLU A 28 4.58 3.81 5.83
CA GLU A 28 3.55 4.47 5.01
C GLU A 28 2.38 3.54 4.63
N LEU A 29 2.68 2.30 4.19
CA LEU A 29 1.65 1.35 3.78
C LEU A 29 0.86 0.83 4.99
N LEU A 30 1.52 0.68 6.14
CA LEU A 30 0.87 0.28 7.39
C LEU A 30 -0.11 1.36 7.87
N ASP A 31 0.29 2.62 7.84
CA ASP A 31 -0.59 3.74 8.18
C ASP A 31 -1.83 3.77 7.27
N HIS A 32 -1.66 3.55 5.96
CA HIS A 32 -2.78 3.50 5.03
C HIS A 32 -3.74 2.33 5.30
N LEU A 33 -3.20 1.13 5.59
CA LEU A 33 -4.01 -0.04 5.98
C LEU A 33 -4.77 0.18 7.29
N GLN A 34 -4.14 0.85 8.26
CA GLN A 34 -4.80 1.22 9.52
C GLN A 34 -5.93 2.24 9.30
N GLN A 35 -5.74 3.17 8.39
CA GLN A 35 -6.78 4.13 8.01
C GLN A 35 -8.00 3.43 7.39
N LEU A 36 -7.78 2.53 6.42
CA LEU A 36 -8.85 1.73 5.81
C LEU A 36 -9.60 0.88 6.84
N ARG A 37 -8.88 0.23 7.76
CA ARG A 37 -9.49 -0.48 8.89
C ARG A 37 -10.38 0.44 9.71
N ALA A 38 -9.90 1.64 10.06
CA ALA A 38 -10.65 2.58 10.87
C ALA A 38 -11.91 3.07 10.13
N GLU A 39 -11.83 3.30 8.82
CA GLU A 39 -12.97 3.65 7.97
C GLU A 39 -14.03 2.54 7.95
N TYR A 40 -13.62 1.27 7.86
CA TYR A 40 -14.55 0.14 7.92
C TYR A 40 -15.12 -0.09 9.32
N ALA A 41 -14.31 0.05 10.36
CA ALA A 41 -14.79 -0.02 11.73
C ALA A 41 -15.83 1.09 12.03
N ALA A 42 -15.63 2.30 11.49
CA ALA A 42 -16.58 3.40 11.61
C ALA A 42 -17.92 3.12 10.90
N GLN A 43 -17.95 2.21 9.93
CA GLN A 43 -19.18 1.73 9.28
C GLN A 43 -19.89 0.62 10.10
N GLY A 44 -19.38 0.29 11.28
CA GLY A 44 -19.95 -0.72 12.18
C GLY A 44 -19.48 -2.15 11.91
N LEU A 45 -18.45 -2.35 11.06
CA LEU A 45 -17.86 -3.67 10.85
C LEU A 45 -17.07 -4.10 12.09
N ALA A 46 -17.16 -5.40 12.41
CA ALA A 46 -16.26 -6.00 13.38
C ALA A 46 -14.80 -5.81 12.95
N ASP A 47 -13.91 -5.60 13.91
CA ASP A 47 -12.53 -5.25 13.65
C ASP A 47 -11.81 -6.24 12.72
N GLU A 48 -12.03 -7.54 12.95
CA GLU A 48 -11.48 -8.60 12.12
C GLU A 48 -11.99 -8.55 10.66
N HIS A 49 -13.23 -8.12 10.45
CA HIS A 49 -13.81 -7.95 9.12
C HIS A 49 -13.24 -6.70 8.45
N ALA A 50 -13.10 -5.60 9.20
CA ALA A 50 -12.48 -4.37 8.73
C ALA A 50 -11.03 -4.59 8.27
N VAL A 51 -10.25 -5.39 9.01
CA VAL A 51 -8.88 -5.76 8.63
C VAL A 51 -8.85 -6.58 7.34
N ARG A 52 -9.71 -7.59 7.21
CA ARG A 52 -9.76 -8.40 5.98
C ARG A 52 -10.17 -7.58 4.77
N LEU A 53 -11.14 -6.69 4.94
CA LEU A 53 -11.61 -5.82 3.87
C LEU A 53 -10.54 -4.79 3.48
N ALA A 54 -9.84 -4.21 4.46
CA ALA A 54 -8.71 -3.32 4.21
C ALA A 54 -7.62 -4.00 3.36
N VAL A 55 -7.24 -5.25 3.66
CA VAL A 55 -6.29 -6.01 2.82
C VAL A 55 -6.85 -6.28 1.42
N ALA A 56 -8.12 -6.68 1.33
CA ALA A 56 -8.76 -7.00 0.06
C ALA A 56 -8.82 -5.77 -0.88
N ASP A 57 -9.15 -4.61 -0.33
CA ASP A 57 -9.24 -3.35 -1.09
C ASP A 57 -7.88 -2.76 -1.41
N PHE A 58 -6.88 -2.98 -0.55
CA PHE A 58 -5.49 -2.62 -0.85
C PHE A 58 -4.99 -3.39 -2.08
N GLY A 59 -5.31 -4.68 -2.15
CA GLY A 59 -5.08 -5.54 -3.33
C GLY A 59 -4.06 -6.66 -3.09
N ASP A 60 -3.65 -7.33 -4.18
CA ASP A 60 -2.71 -8.45 -4.10
C ASP A 60 -1.27 -8.00 -3.83
N SER A 61 -0.63 -8.59 -2.81
CA SER A 61 0.72 -8.20 -2.37
C SER A 61 1.80 -8.49 -3.42
N GLY A 62 1.68 -9.55 -4.21
CA GLY A 62 2.62 -9.87 -5.28
C GLY A 62 2.57 -8.85 -6.41
N ARG A 63 1.35 -8.50 -6.86
CA ARG A 63 1.12 -7.48 -7.89
C ARG A 63 1.61 -6.11 -7.44
N LEU A 64 1.31 -5.72 -6.21
CA LEU A 64 1.72 -4.42 -5.67
C LEU A 64 3.25 -4.32 -5.50
N GLY A 65 3.91 -5.37 -5.03
CA GLY A 65 5.38 -5.42 -4.97
C GLY A 65 6.03 -5.23 -6.35
N GLY A 66 5.45 -5.82 -7.40
CA GLY A 66 5.87 -5.60 -8.79
C GLY A 66 5.65 -4.16 -9.27
N LEU A 67 4.53 -3.54 -8.90
CA LEU A 67 4.23 -2.14 -9.21
C LEU A 67 5.18 -1.19 -8.48
N LEU A 68 5.53 -1.48 -7.23
CA LEU A 68 6.52 -0.72 -6.45
C LEU A 68 7.90 -0.77 -7.10
N ASN A 69 8.36 -1.95 -7.51
CA ASN A 69 9.59 -2.09 -8.30
C ASN A 69 9.57 -1.23 -9.57
N THR A 70 8.43 -1.22 -10.26
CA THR A 70 8.25 -0.41 -11.46
C THR A 70 8.23 1.08 -11.11
N ALA A 71 7.58 1.50 -10.02
CA ALA A 71 7.53 2.88 -9.54
C ALA A 71 8.89 3.42 -9.10
N MET A 72 9.69 2.59 -8.44
CA MET A 72 11.00 2.96 -7.90
C MET A 72 12.13 2.81 -8.93
N SER A 73 11.89 2.13 -10.05
CA SER A 73 12.91 1.93 -11.09
C SER A 73 13.45 3.26 -11.61
N PRO A 74 14.78 3.48 -11.60
CA PRO A 74 15.39 4.72 -12.06
C PRO A 74 15.07 5.00 -13.54
N TYR A 75 14.81 3.96 -14.33
CA TYR A 75 14.43 4.07 -15.75
C TYR A 75 13.03 4.66 -15.96
N ARG A 76 12.16 4.69 -14.94
CA ARG A 76 10.85 5.38 -14.98
C ARG A 76 10.88 6.82 -14.47
N LYS A 77 12.01 7.31 -13.93
CA LYS A 77 12.16 8.75 -13.57
C LYS A 77 12.01 9.69 -14.79
N TRP A 78 12.11 9.18 -16.01
CA TRP A 78 11.91 9.95 -17.24
C TRP A 78 10.44 10.26 -17.57
N PHE A 79 9.48 9.62 -16.90
CA PHE A 79 8.06 9.95 -17.02
C PHE A 79 7.42 9.97 -15.63
N ARG A 80 7.43 11.14 -14.95
CA ARG A 80 6.28 11.62 -14.14
C ARG A 80 6.58 12.94 -13.42
N ALA A 81 6.04 14.03 -13.98
CA ALA A 81 5.76 15.28 -13.28
C ALA A 81 4.27 15.68 -13.33
N SER A 82 3.33 14.79 -13.69
CA SER A 82 1.94 15.23 -13.95
C SER A 82 0.81 14.28 -13.51
N ALA A 83 1.08 13.18 -12.79
CA ALA A 83 0.04 12.18 -12.53
C ALA A 83 -0.80 12.36 -11.24
N TRP A 84 -0.41 13.25 -10.31
CA TRP A 84 -1.12 13.40 -9.03
C TRP A 84 -2.10 14.59 -8.96
N VAL A 85 -2.10 15.48 -9.96
CA VAL A 85 -3.03 16.62 -10.03
C VAL A 85 -4.35 16.26 -10.75
N ALA A 86 -4.32 15.28 -11.66
CA ALA A 86 -5.48 14.98 -12.50
C ALA A 86 -6.66 14.31 -11.75
N LEU A 87 -6.41 13.54 -10.68
CA LEU A 87 -7.46 12.78 -9.98
C LEU A 87 -8.27 13.61 -8.97
N ARG A 88 -7.94 14.91 -8.79
CA ARG A 88 -8.67 15.81 -7.88
C ARG A 88 -9.68 16.73 -8.59
N PHE A 89 -9.79 16.67 -9.91
CA PHE A 89 -10.69 17.54 -10.70
C PHE A 89 -11.84 16.81 -11.42
N MET A 90 -12.03 15.50 -11.22
CA MET A 90 -13.23 14.79 -11.64
C MET A 90 -14.12 14.48 -10.42
N ARG A 91 -14.75 15.52 -9.88
CA ARG A 91 -15.97 15.40 -9.09
C ARG A 91 -16.93 16.51 -9.48
#